data_AF-R7T023-F1
#
_entry.id   AF-R7T023-F1
#
_cell.length_a   1.000
_cell.length_b   1.000
_cell.length_c   1.000
_cell.angle_alpha   90.00
_cell.angle_beta   90.00
_cell.angle_gamma   90.00
#
_symmetry.space_group_name_H-M   'P 1'
#
loop_
_entity.id
_entity.type
_entity.pdbx_description
1 polymer ?
#
loop_
_entity_poly.entity_id
_entity_poly.type
_entity_poly.pdbx_seq_one_letter_code
_entity_poly.pdbx_strand_id
1 'polypeptide(L)'
;MHKTAWTQKGSSLPSERIPSKKQAPQPTKAKGKQKDAGPPKSKEVVKLEKLRDDLRNATGKERDPKRGCFCQARLHPLSSYTPICRTCGLILCELNLPNFACPHCGESTLLPAARNALIATLDAQISEAIAKEEEGRARAIQEARAAEGAFPTLSAASRASTPGSGSDSQASHPVNQTHKVLSLNSKTRKIKVESYTPPAISRAASAERVKQAEPEHKRVPAPPAEVVISRTQPDPQRPWTNTRGLNVTYVPPSRI
;
A
#
# COMPACT_ATOMS: atom_id res chain seq x y z
N MET A 1 62.44 26.98 36.60
CA MET A 1 61.80 26.42 35.38
C MET A 1 61.26 25.04 35.73
N HIS A 2 59.94 24.92 35.92
CA HIS A 2 59.31 23.67 36.38
C HIS A 2 58.95 22.77 35.19
N LYS A 3 59.46 21.54 35.19
CA LYS A 3 59.16 20.51 34.20
C LYS A 3 57.81 19.87 34.55
N THR A 4 56.83 19.93 33.66
CA THR A 4 55.54 19.25 33.82
C THR A 4 55.60 17.83 33.27
N ALA A 5 54.76 16.95 33.84
CA ALA A 5 54.74 15.49 33.65
C ALA A 5 54.49 14.99 32.20
N TRP A 6 54.36 15.90 31.22
CA TRP A 6 54.13 15.60 29.81
C TRP A 6 55.40 15.68 28.96
N THR A 7 56.53 16.11 29.55
CA THR A 7 57.79 16.33 28.82
C THR A 7 58.84 15.25 29.04
N GLN A 8 58.55 14.20 29.80
CA GLN A 8 59.48 13.09 29.98
C GLN A 8 59.26 11.99 28.94
N LYS A 9 60.30 11.74 28.12
CA LYS A 9 60.44 10.55 27.27
C LYS A 9 60.40 9.31 28.17
N GLY A 10 59.23 8.70 28.29
CA GLY A 10 59.04 7.47 29.08
C GLY A 10 57.67 7.30 29.75
N SER A 11 56.76 8.27 29.68
CA SER A 11 55.43 8.12 30.26
C SER A 11 54.51 7.27 29.36
N SER A 12 54.33 6.00 29.72
CA SER A 12 53.28 5.14 29.14
C SER A 12 51.91 5.56 29.68
N LEU A 13 51.24 6.46 28.95
CA LEU A 13 49.80 6.64 29.11
C LEU A 13 49.11 5.43 28.46
N PRO A 14 48.22 4.71 29.15
CA PRO A 14 47.39 3.69 28.52
C PRO A 14 46.40 4.43 27.64
N SER A 15 46.71 4.51 26.35
CA SER A 15 45.73 4.91 25.35
C SER A 15 44.58 3.90 25.45
N GLU A 16 43.40 4.35 25.90
CA GLU A 16 42.13 3.66 25.65
C GLU A 16 41.89 3.63 24.14
N ARG A 17 42.59 2.71 23.47
CA ARG A 17 42.35 2.36 22.08
C ARG A 17 41.27 1.30 22.13
N ILE A 18 40.04 1.69 21.76
CA ILE A 18 38.94 0.74 21.52
C ILE A 18 39.47 -0.32 20.54
N PRO A 19 39.57 -1.61 20.91
CA PRO A 19 40.07 -2.62 20.00
C PRO A 19 39.04 -2.81 18.88
N SER A 20 39.45 -2.55 17.64
CA SER A 20 38.67 -2.91 16.45
C SER A 20 38.49 -4.43 16.42
N LYS A 21 37.25 -4.88 16.58
CA LYS A 21 36.85 -6.29 16.56
C LYS A 21 37.21 -6.90 15.19
N LYS A 22 38.34 -7.61 15.12
CA LYS A 22 38.69 -8.42 13.95
C LYS A 22 37.75 -9.63 13.90
N GLN A 23 36.80 -9.62 12.97
CA GLN A 23 36.04 -10.81 12.61
C GLN A 23 36.97 -11.77 11.85
N ALA A 24 36.96 -13.04 12.25
CA ALA A 24 37.67 -14.11 11.55
C ALA A 24 37.07 -14.35 10.15
N PRO A 25 37.89 -14.65 9.12
CA PRO A 25 37.39 -14.94 7.79
C PRO A 25 36.72 -16.33 7.76
N GLN A 26 35.42 -16.35 7.50
CA GLN A 26 34.69 -17.55 7.10
C GLN A 26 35.05 -17.92 5.64
N PRO A 27 35.10 -19.23 5.31
CA PRO A 27 35.51 -19.68 3.98
C PRO A 27 34.46 -19.32 2.92
N THR A 28 34.87 -18.52 1.94
CA THR A 28 34.07 -18.14 0.78
C THR A 28 33.95 -19.33 -0.18
N LYS A 29 32.73 -19.87 -0.30
CA LYS A 29 32.35 -20.73 -1.42
C LYS A 29 32.13 -19.86 -2.66
N ALA A 30 32.70 -20.33 -3.75
CA ALA A 30 32.88 -19.60 -5.00
C ALA A 30 31.58 -19.29 -5.76
N LYS A 31 31.56 -18.07 -6.32
CA LYS A 31 31.25 -17.74 -7.73
C LYS A 31 29.85 -18.09 -8.27
N GLY A 32 28.94 -17.12 -8.16
CA GLY A 32 27.76 -16.98 -9.01
C GLY A 32 27.35 -15.51 -9.11
N LYS A 33 27.68 -14.87 -10.25
CA LYS A 33 27.16 -13.59 -10.78
C LYS A 33 26.17 -12.84 -9.86
N GLN A 34 26.67 -11.90 -9.07
CA GLN A 34 25.81 -10.80 -8.61
C GLN A 34 25.55 -9.90 -9.82
N LYS A 35 24.38 -10.10 -10.43
CA LYS A 35 23.76 -9.07 -11.26
C LYS A 35 23.46 -7.90 -10.33
N ASP A 36 23.85 -6.68 -10.70
CA ASP A 36 23.54 -5.45 -9.98
C ASP A 36 22.06 -5.42 -9.58
N ALA A 37 21.79 -5.82 -8.34
CA ALA A 37 20.45 -5.82 -7.79
C ALA A 37 20.23 -4.43 -7.22
N GLY A 38 19.77 -3.53 -8.10
CA GLY A 38 19.13 -2.30 -7.64
C GLY A 38 17.99 -2.61 -6.64
N PRO A 39 17.48 -1.58 -5.93
CA PRO A 39 16.46 -1.77 -4.91
C PRO A 39 15.29 -2.61 -5.43
N PRO A 40 14.76 -3.54 -4.62
CA PRO A 40 13.79 -4.53 -5.09
C PRO A 40 12.61 -3.83 -5.75
N LYS A 41 12.28 -4.25 -6.97
CA LYS A 41 11.10 -3.79 -7.71
C LYS A 41 9.85 -3.97 -6.84
N SER A 42 8.84 -3.12 -7.01
CA SER A 42 7.59 -3.33 -6.28
C SER A 42 6.98 -4.69 -6.60
N LYS A 43 6.21 -5.22 -5.65
CA LYS A 43 5.47 -6.47 -5.82
C LYS A 43 4.50 -6.42 -7.01
N GLU A 44 4.03 -5.23 -7.37
CA GLU A 44 3.12 -5.01 -8.48
C GLU A 44 3.83 -5.16 -9.82
N VAL A 45 4.98 -4.49 -10.01
CA VAL A 45 5.80 -4.65 -11.22
C VAL A 45 6.19 -6.10 -11.41
N VAL A 46 6.60 -6.80 -10.35
CA VAL A 46 6.95 -8.24 -10.43
C VAL A 46 5.75 -9.09 -10.88
N LYS A 47 4.54 -8.79 -10.40
CA LYS A 47 3.31 -9.50 -10.83
C LYS A 47 3.00 -9.26 -12.30
N LEU A 48 3.07 -8.01 -12.76
CA LEU A 48 2.82 -7.63 -14.15
C LEU A 48 3.87 -8.24 -15.09
N GLU A 49 5.14 -8.18 -14.72
CA GLU A 49 6.24 -8.80 -15.46
C GLU A 49 6.03 -10.30 -15.60
N LYS A 50 5.69 -10.98 -14.49
CA LYS A 50 5.39 -12.42 -14.51
C LYS A 50 4.22 -12.73 -15.44
N LEU A 51 3.13 -11.98 -15.35
CA LEU A 51 1.94 -12.22 -16.17
C LEU A 51 2.24 -12.00 -17.67
N ARG A 52 3.01 -10.97 -18.01
CA ARG A 52 3.49 -10.74 -19.38
C ARG A 52 4.36 -11.89 -19.86
N ASP A 53 5.30 -12.36 -19.05
CA ASP A 53 6.23 -13.43 -19.43
C ASP A 53 5.49 -14.76 -19.59
N ASP A 54 4.55 -15.06 -18.69
CA ASP A 54 3.63 -16.19 -18.81
C ASP A 54 2.80 -16.11 -20.10
N LEU A 55 2.30 -14.90 -20.43
CA LEU A 55 1.60 -14.64 -21.68
C LEU A 55 2.50 -14.65 -22.92
N ARG A 56 3.82 -14.55 -22.83
CA ARG A 56 4.72 -14.69 -23.98
C ARG A 56 5.09 -16.15 -24.18
N ASN A 57 5.30 -16.89 -23.10
CA ASN A 57 5.76 -18.28 -23.14
C ASN A 57 4.63 -19.28 -23.35
N ALA A 58 3.42 -19.02 -22.85
CA ALA A 58 2.31 -19.95 -22.98
C ALA A 58 1.76 -19.96 -24.42
N THR A 59 1.23 -21.08 -24.90
CA THR A 59 0.50 -21.12 -26.18
C THR A 59 -0.94 -20.66 -26.04
N GLY A 60 -1.47 -20.62 -24.81
CA GLY A 60 -2.89 -20.37 -24.52
C GLY A 60 -3.77 -21.61 -24.65
N LYS A 61 -3.19 -22.78 -25.00
CA LYS A 61 -3.89 -24.07 -25.07
C LYS A 61 -3.63 -24.97 -23.86
N GLU A 62 -2.67 -24.59 -23.02
CA GLU A 62 -2.32 -25.32 -21.81
C GLU A 62 -3.47 -25.27 -20.81
N ARG A 63 -3.79 -26.42 -20.22
CA ARG A 63 -4.76 -26.48 -19.12
C ARG A 63 -4.12 -25.94 -17.85
N ASP A 64 -4.90 -25.23 -17.05
CA ASP A 64 -4.45 -24.79 -15.73
C ASP A 64 -4.13 -26.02 -14.86
N PRO A 65 -2.95 -26.11 -14.22
CA PRO A 65 -2.62 -27.18 -13.28
C PRO A 65 -3.62 -27.31 -12.12
N LYS A 66 -4.31 -26.22 -11.76
CA LYS A 66 -5.36 -26.22 -10.72
C LYS A 66 -6.76 -26.54 -11.26
N ARG A 67 -6.86 -26.97 -12.53
CA ARG A 67 -8.12 -27.29 -13.26
C ARG A 67 -9.07 -26.11 -13.49
N GLY A 68 -8.70 -24.88 -13.12
CA GLY A 68 -9.49 -23.65 -13.30
C GLY A 68 -10.70 -23.51 -12.35
N CYS A 69 -11.31 -22.32 -12.30
CA CYS A 69 -12.54 -22.02 -11.54
C CYS A 69 -13.78 -22.01 -12.44
N PHE A 70 -14.87 -22.64 -11.97
CA PHE A 70 -16.19 -22.61 -12.62
C PHE A 70 -17.22 -21.73 -11.90
N CYS A 71 -16.73 -20.84 -11.04
CA CYS A 71 -17.54 -19.98 -10.18
C CYS A 71 -18.30 -18.86 -10.92
N GLN A 72 -18.09 -18.65 -12.23
CA GLN A 72 -18.74 -17.60 -13.03
C GLN A 72 -18.64 -16.20 -12.40
N ALA A 73 -17.51 -15.90 -11.76
CA ALA A 73 -17.27 -14.66 -11.00
C ALA A 73 -18.30 -14.36 -9.87
N ARG A 74 -19.00 -15.39 -9.35
CA ARG A 74 -19.90 -15.25 -8.19
C ARG A 74 -19.18 -15.27 -6.84
N LEU A 75 -18.05 -16.00 -6.78
CA LEU A 75 -17.24 -16.15 -5.56
C LEU A 75 -15.96 -15.32 -5.59
N HIS A 76 -15.35 -15.21 -6.78
CA HIS A 76 -14.13 -14.46 -7.00
C HIS A 76 -14.45 -13.29 -7.93
N PRO A 77 -13.70 -12.18 -7.87
CA PRO A 77 -13.93 -11.06 -8.76
C PRO A 77 -13.79 -11.46 -10.23
N LEU A 78 -14.44 -10.70 -11.10
CA LEU A 78 -14.36 -10.88 -12.55
C LEU A 78 -12.90 -10.67 -13.00
N SER A 79 -12.41 -11.50 -13.92
CA SER A 79 -11.07 -11.32 -14.48
C SER A 79 -10.96 -9.97 -15.18
N SER A 80 -9.92 -9.19 -14.83
CA SER A 80 -9.65 -7.88 -15.41
C SER A 80 -9.22 -7.95 -16.89
N TYR A 81 -8.53 -9.02 -17.27
CA TYR A 81 -7.96 -9.17 -18.61
C TYR A 81 -8.82 -10.02 -19.54
N THR A 82 -9.50 -11.04 -19.00
CA THR A 82 -10.29 -12.01 -19.77
C THR A 82 -11.60 -12.33 -19.07
N PRO A 83 -12.60 -11.42 -19.07
CA PRO A 83 -13.84 -11.59 -18.31
C PRO A 83 -14.76 -12.69 -18.86
N ILE A 84 -14.63 -13.03 -20.15
CA ILE A 84 -15.48 -14.03 -20.81
C ILE A 84 -14.67 -14.83 -21.84
N CYS A 85 -14.93 -16.14 -21.91
CA CYS A 85 -14.44 -16.97 -22.99
C CYS A 85 -15.23 -16.67 -24.27
N ARG A 86 -14.54 -16.24 -25.33
CA ARG A 86 -15.18 -15.87 -26.60
C ARG A 86 -15.73 -17.07 -27.39
N THR A 87 -15.31 -18.29 -27.06
CA THR A 87 -15.74 -19.50 -27.77
C THR A 87 -16.99 -20.12 -27.16
N CYS A 88 -17.04 -20.28 -25.84
CA CYS A 88 -18.17 -20.94 -25.16
C CYS A 88 -19.01 -20.01 -24.26
N GLY A 89 -18.63 -18.74 -24.12
CA GLY A 89 -19.37 -17.76 -23.32
C GLY A 89 -19.22 -17.92 -21.80
N LEU A 90 -18.31 -18.77 -21.31
CA LEU A 90 -18.08 -18.91 -19.87
C LEU A 90 -17.52 -17.60 -19.27
N ILE A 91 -18.17 -17.09 -18.24
CA ILE A 91 -17.68 -15.96 -17.44
C ILE A 91 -16.51 -16.42 -16.56
N LEU A 92 -15.38 -15.73 -16.67
CA LEU A 92 -14.13 -16.11 -16.02
C LEU A 92 -13.80 -15.15 -14.87
N CYS A 93 -13.44 -15.69 -13.72
CA CYS A 93 -12.94 -14.92 -12.60
C CYS A 93 -11.42 -14.75 -12.63
N GLU A 94 -10.87 -13.95 -11.71
CA GLU A 94 -9.43 -13.68 -11.58
C GLU A 94 -8.55 -14.93 -11.42
N LEU A 95 -9.08 -16.04 -10.91
CA LEU A 95 -8.32 -17.29 -10.80
C LEU A 95 -8.06 -17.96 -12.16
N ASN A 96 -8.91 -17.68 -13.15
CA ASN A 96 -8.74 -18.15 -14.51
C ASN A 96 -7.81 -17.18 -15.26
N LEU A 97 -6.51 -17.47 -15.20
CA LEU A 97 -5.50 -16.62 -15.81
C LEU A 97 -5.56 -16.67 -17.36
N PRO A 98 -5.23 -15.55 -18.04
CA PRO A 98 -5.36 -15.42 -19.50
C PRO A 98 -4.37 -16.28 -20.30
N ASN A 99 -3.33 -16.81 -19.66
CA ASN A 99 -2.32 -17.67 -20.27
C ASN A 99 -2.77 -19.13 -20.42
N PHE A 100 -3.83 -19.55 -19.73
CA PHE A 100 -4.37 -20.91 -19.81
C PHE A 100 -5.62 -21.00 -20.71
N ALA A 101 -5.89 -22.21 -21.17
CA ALA A 101 -7.09 -22.57 -21.91
C ALA A 101 -8.35 -22.49 -21.03
N CYS A 102 -9.48 -22.20 -21.65
CA CYS A 102 -10.77 -22.15 -20.98
C CYS A 102 -11.06 -23.49 -20.29
N PRO A 103 -11.47 -23.51 -19.01
CA PRO A 103 -11.69 -24.76 -18.28
C PRO A 103 -12.88 -25.57 -18.86
N HIS A 104 -13.88 -24.90 -19.45
CA HIS A 104 -15.02 -25.55 -20.09
C HIS A 104 -14.70 -26.15 -21.48
N CYS A 105 -14.40 -25.33 -22.49
CA CYS A 105 -14.20 -25.81 -23.86
C CYS A 105 -12.76 -26.22 -24.21
N GLY A 106 -11.76 -25.88 -23.37
CA GLY A 106 -10.36 -26.16 -23.68
C GLY A 106 -9.73 -25.30 -24.76
N GLU A 107 -10.48 -24.36 -25.31
CA GLU A 107 -9.97 -23.42 -26.31
C GLU A 107 -9.23 -22.26 -25.67
N SER A 108 -8.39 -21.60 -26.47
CA SER A 108 -7.67 -20.43 -26.00
C SER A 108 -8.63 -19.29 -25.67
N THR A 109 -8.50 -18.75 -24.46
CA THR A 109 -9.34 -17.65 -23.98
C THR A 109 -9.13 -16.36 -24.79
N LEU A 110 -7.93 -16.17 -25.33
CA LEU A 110 -7.52 -14.99 -26.08
C LEU A 110 -7.21 -15.35 -27.53
N LEU A 111 -7.75 -14.58 -28.47
CA LEU A 111 -7.29 -14.61 -29.85
C LEU A 111 -5.84 -14.09 -29.93
N PRO A 112 -5.02 -14.55 -30.89
CA PRO A 112 -3.62 -14.12 -31.02
C PRO A 112 -3.44 -12.59 -31.07
N ALA A 113 -4.30 -11.88 -31.82
CA ALA A 113 -4.26 -10.42 -31.89
C ALA A 113 -4.59 -9.76 -30.55
N ALA A 114 -5.60 -10.27 -29.83
CA ALA A 114 -5.99 -9.77 -28.51
C ALA A 114 -4.90 -10.04 -27.46
N ARG A 115 -4.22 -11.18 -27.56
CA ARG A 115 -3.07 -11.51 -26.72
C ARG A 115 -1.90 -10.56 -26.94
N ASN A 116 -1.56 -10.26 -28.19
CA ASN A 116 -0.50 -9.30 -28.49
C ASN A 116 -0.85 -7.88 -28.01
N ALA A 117 -2.10 -7.46 -28.18
CA ALA A 117 -2.60 -6.20 -27.64
C ALA A 117 -2.48 -6.17 -26.11
N LEU A 118 -2.86 -7.26 -25.43
CA LEU A 118 -2.75 -7.37 -23.98
C LEU A 118 -1.29 -7.28 -23.52
N ILE A 119 -0.36 -7.96 -24.19
CA ILE A 119 1.09 -7.86 -23.91
C ILE A 119 1.55 -6.40 -24.03
N ALA A 120 1.15 -5.69 -25.09
CA ALA A 120 1.50 -4.28 -25.27
C ALA A 120 0.93 -3.39 -24.15
N THR A 121 -0.32 -3.63 -23.72
CA THR A 121 -0.90 -2.89 -22.58
C THR A 121 -0.18 -3.17 -21.27
N LEU A 122 0.27 -4.40 -21.04
CA LEU A 122 1.05 -4.77 -19.86
C LEU A 122 2.43 -4.12 -19.89
N ASP A 123 3.10 -4.09 -21.04
CA ASP A 123 4.39 -3.39 -21.20
C ASP A 123 4.24 -1.88 -20.89
N ALA A 124 3.16 -1.24 -21.36
CA ALA A 124 2.85 0.14 -21.02
C ALA A 124 2.62 0.34 -19.51
N GLN A 125 1.80 -0.51 -18.87
CA GLN A 125 1.56 -0.47 -17.43
C GLN A 125 2.82 -0.68 -16.60
N ILE A 126 3.70 -1.60 -17.02
CA ILE A 126 5.00 -1.83 -16.37
C ILE A 126 5.87 -0.58 -16.46
N SER A 127 5.94 0.06 -17.64
CA SER A 127 6.72 1.29 -17.82
C SER A 127 6.20 2.44 -16.95
N GLU A 128 4.88 2.59 -16.84
CA GLU A 128 4.25 3.60 -15.98
C GLU A 128 4.50 3.32 -14.50
N ALA A 129 4.39 2.05 -14.07
CA ALA A 129 4.65 1.65 -12.69
C ALA A 129 6.11 1.90 -12.29
N ILE A 130 7.07 1.59 -13.18
CA ILE A 130 8.49 1.87 -12.96
C ILE A 130 8.74 3.39 -12.85
N ALA A 131 8.15 4.20 -13.75
CA ALA A 131 8.30 5.64 -13.71
C ALA A 131 7.76 6.24 -12.38
N LYS A 132 6.60 5.75 -11.91
CA LYS A 132 6.04 6.15 -10.59
C LYS A 132 6.93 5.74 -9.43
N GLU A 133 7.54 4.56 -9.49
CA GLU A 133 8.51 4.12 -8.47
C GLU A 133 9.75 5.01 -8.43
N GLU A 134 10.30 5.35 -9.59
CA GLU A 134 11.47 6.23 -9.70
C GLU A 134 11.17 7.64 -9.19
N GLU A 135 10.00 8.19 -9.55
CA GLU A 135 9.55 9.49 -9.05
C GLU A 135 9.37 9.46 -7.52
N GLY A 136 8.73 8.41 -6.99
CA GLY A 136 8.56 8.22 -5.55
C GLY A 136 9.91 8.14 -4.81
N ARG A 137 10.90 7.44 -5.39
CA ARG A 137 12.27 7.39 -4.85
C ARG A 137 12.94 8.75 -4.89
N ALA A 138 12.83 9.49 -5.99
CA ALA A 138 13.41 10.82 -6.12
C ALA A 138 12.82 11.79 -5.08
N ARG A 139 11.49 11.76 -4.90
CA ARG A 139 10.79 12.55 -3.87
C ARG A 139 11.25 12.19 -2.46
N ALA A 140 11.35 10.90 -2.13
CA ALA A 140 11.82 10.45 -0.82
C ALA A 140 13.27 10.89 -0.53
N ILE A 141 14.15 10.88 -1.53
CA ILE A 141 15.53 11.37 -1.38
C ILE A 141 15.56 12.88 -1.17
N GLN A 142 14.73 13.64 -1.88
CA GLN A 142 14.62 15.09 -1.69
C GLN A 142 14.05 15.44 -0.31
N GLU A 143 13.04 14.72 0.15
CA GLU A 143 12.45 14.89 1.49
C GLU A 143 13.45 14.53 2.60
N ALA A 144 14.21 13.44 2.46
CA ALA A 144 15.26 13.07 3.40
C ALA A 144 16.36 14.15 3.48
N ARG A 145 16.81 14.68 2.33
CA ARG A 145 17.78 15.79 2.30
C ARG A 145 17.21 17.06 2.90
N ALA A 146 15.93 17.37 2.64
CA ALA A 146 15.26 18.51 3.24
C ALA A 146 15.13 18.36 4.76
N ALA A 147 14.85 17.15 5.27
CA ALA A 147 14.76 16.85 6.69
C ALA A 147 16.14 16.89 7.40
N GLU A 148 17.20 16.39 6.77
CA GLU A 148 18.57 16.46 7.29
C GLU A 148 19.13 17.90 7.28
N GLY A 149 18.76 18.69 6.27
CA GLY A 149 19.09 20.12 6.17
C GLY A 149 18.16 21.03 6.97
N ALA A 150 17.02 20.53 7.44
CA ALA A 150 16.08 21.28 8.26
C ALA A 150 16.60 21.30 9.70
N PHE A 151 17.21 22.43 10.08
CA PHE A 151 17.34 22.78 11.49
C PHE A 151 15.94 22.70 12.15
N PRO A 152 15.78 22.06 13.32
CA PRO A 152 14.51 22.02 14.04
C PRO A 152 13.99 23.45 14.20
N THR A 153 12.98 23.82 13.42
CA THR A 153 12.45 25.18 13.43
C THR A 153 11.59 25.35 14.68
N LEU A 154 12.14 25.98 15.71
CA LEU A 154 11.45 26.43 16.93
C LEU A 154 10.47 27.60 16.65
N SER A 155 9.77 27.61 15.52
CA SER A 155 9.01 28.80 15.07
C SER A 155 7.58 28.52 14.63
N ALA A 156 7.10 27.27 14.68
CA ALA A 156 5.66 27.00 14.54
C ALA A 156 4.86 27.26 15.84
N ALA A 157 5.49 27.76 16.90
CA ALA A 157 4.83 28.13 18.16
C ALA A 157 4.54 29.64 18.32
N SER A 158 4.84 30.48 17.31
CA SER A 158 4.84 31.94 17.54
C SER A 158 4.20 32.80 16.44
N ARG A 159 3.31 32.24 15.61
CA ARG A 159 2.49 33.05 14.67
C ARG A 159 1.02 32.65 14.63
N ALA A 160 0.36 32.68 15.79
CA ALA A 160 -1.08 32.89 15.90
C ALA A 160 -1.39 33.43 17.30
N SER A 161 -1.08 34.70 17.55
CA SER A 161 -1.48 35.38 18.79
C SER A 161 -1.78 36.84 18.50
N THR A 162 -2.97 37.08 17.98
CA THR A 162 -3.77 38.26 18.36
C THR A 162 -3.87 38.32 19.89
N PRO A 163 -3.72 39.49 20.54
CA PRO A 163 -3.73 39.60 21.98
C PRO A 163 -5.18 39.58 22.50
N GLY A 164 -5.54 38.51 23.19
CA GLY A 164 -6.85 38.36 23.80
C GLY A 164 -6.77 37.42 25.00
N SER A 165 -6.50 38.02 26.17
CA SER A 165 -6.91 37.61 27.52
C SER A 165 -7.54 36.21 27.67
N GLY A 166 -6.87 35.31 28.39
CA GLY A 166 -7.49 34.07 28.84
C GLY A 166 -6.50 33.09 29.45
N SER A 167 -6.80 32.66 30.66
CA SER A 167 -6.00 31.85 31.57
C SER A 167 -5.61 30.47 31.05
N ASP A 168 -4.53 29.94 31.65
CA ASP A 168 -4.30 28.53 31.99
C ASP A 168 -4.87 27.48 31.05
N SER A 169 -4.01 26.89 30.24
CA SER A 169 -4.15 25.51 29.80
C SER A 169 -2.78 24.93 29.50
N GLN A 170 -2.19 24.39 30.56
CA GLN A 170 -1.08 23.45 30.56
C GLN A 170 -1.38 22.32 29.57
N ALA A 171 -0.86 22.45 28.35
CA ALA A 171 -0.99 21.42 27.33
C ALA A 171 -0.19 20.18 27.76
N SER A 172 -0.94 19.09 27.89
CA SER A 172 -0.54 17.74 28.22
C SER A 172 0.80 17.29 27.64
N HIS A 173 1.80 17.16 28.52
CA HIS A 173 2.98 16.34 28.28
C HIS A 173 2.59 14.85 28.10
N PRO A 174 3.30 14.06 27.29
CA PRO A 174 3.09 12.62 27.22
C PRO A 174 3.44 11.96 28.57
N VAL A 175 2.43 11.44 29.27
CA VAL A 175 2.46 11.01 30.69
C VAL A 175 3.32 9.76 30.99
N ASN A 176 4.10 9.21 30.07
CA ASN A 176 4.85 7.96 30.32
C ASN A 176 6.25 7.92 29.70
N GLN A 177 7.09 8.94 29.93
CA GLN A 177 8.53 8.79 29.71
C GLN A 177 9.26 8.69 31.05
N THR A 178 9.94 7.57 31.26
CA THR A 178 10.89 7.39 32.37
C THR A 178 12.13 8.23 32.08
N HIS A 179 12.23 9.42 32.66
CA HIS A 179 13.41 10.26 32.48
C HIS A 179 14.57 9.72 33.33
N LYS A 180 15.68 9.37 32.66
CA LYS A 180 16.94 9.05 33.33
C LYS A 180 17.74 10.34 33.46
N VAL A 181 17.86 10.85 34.69
CA VAL A 181 18.60 12.07 34.96
C VAL A 181 20.02 11.70 35.36
N LEU A 182 21.00 12.17 34.60
CA LEU A 182 22.41 12.06 34.95
C LEU A 182 22.79 13.32 35.72
N SER A 183 23.01 13.19 37.04
CA SER A 183 23.50 14.29 37.87
C SER A 183 24.98 14.10 38.17
N LEU A 184 25.78 15.16 38.06
CA LEU A 184 27.21 15.14 38.33
C LEU A 184 27.46 15.84 39.66
N ASN A 185 27.95 15.10 40.65
CA ASN A 185 28.18 15.66 41.98
C ASN A 185 29.41 16.58 41.94
N SER A 186 29.22 17.87 42.20
CA SER A 186 30.27 18.89 42.06
C SER A 186 31.46 18.71 43.00
N LYS A 187 31.30 18.03 44.14
CA LYS A 187 32.38 17.75 45.11
C LYS A 187 33.17 16.48 44.79
N THR A 188 32.54 15.46 44.22
CA THR A 188 33.19 14.16 43.97
C THR A 188 33.42 13.85 42.49
N ARG A 189 32.93 14.71 41.57
CA ARG A 189 32.96 14.57 40.10
C ARG A 189 32.44 13.24 39.56
N LYS A 190 31.73 12.47 40.40
CA LYS A 190 31.12 11.20 40.01
C LYS A 190 29.73 11.45 39.42
N ILE A 191 29.44 10.75 38.33
CA ILE A 191 28.15 10.77 37.66
C ILE A 191 27.22 9.80 38.40
N LYS A 192 26.07 10.30 38.86
CA LYS A 192 25.03 9.53 39.52
C LYS A 192 23.80 9.53 38.60
N VAL A 193 23.28 8.34 38.31
CA VAL A 193 22.08 8.18 37.48
C VAL A 193 20.90 7.99 38.43
N GLU A 194 19.96 8.93 38.43
CA GLU A 194 18.74 8.82 39.22
C GLU A 194 17.57 8.63 38.24
N SER A 195 16.90 7.48 38.34
CA SER A 195 15.70 7.18 37.56
C SER A 195 14.47 7.52 38.38
N TYR A 196 13.68 8.49 37.92
CA TYR A 196 12.41 8.79 38.54
C TYR A 196 11.29 8.05 37.79
N THR A 197 10.70 7.07 38.47
CA THR A 197 9.53 6.33 38.00
C THR A 197 8.32 6.87 38.77
N PRO A 198 7.35 7.54 38.14
CA PRO A 198 6.15 7.98 38.83
C PRO A 198 5.32 6.76 39.30
N PRO A 199 4.63 6.83 40.45
CA PRO A 199 3.81 5.73 40.94
C PRO A 199 2.64 5.46 39.98
N ALA A 200 2.38 4.17 39.73
CA ALA A 200 1.29 3.72 38.88
C ALA A 200 -0.06 4.15 39.47
N ILE A 201 -0.80 4.98 38.74
CA ILE A 201 -2.18 5.32 39.08
C ILE A 201 -3.05 4.10 38.74
N SER A 202 -3.44 3.34 39.75
CA SER A 202 -4.51 2.35 39.65
C SER A 202 -5.85 3.09 39.58
N ARG A 203 -6.46 3.17 38.40
CA ARG A 203 -7.88 3.50 38.27
C ARG A 203 -8.64 2.37 37.59
N ALA A 204 -9.65 1.94 38.34
CA ALA A 204 -10.61 0.90 38.02
C ALA A 204 -11.48 1.25 36.80
N ALA A 205 -12.00 0.17 36.23
CA ALA A 205 -13.11 0.05 35.28
C ALA A 205 -13.98 1.30 35.05
N SER A 206 -14.04 1.75 33.80
CA SER A 206 -15.24 2.18 33.08
C SER A 206 -14.82 2.48 31.64
N ALA A 207 -14.71 1.43 30.82
CA ALA A 207 -14.60 1.59 29.37
C ALA A 207 -16.00 1.89 28.84
N GLU A 208 -16.38 3.17 28.89
CA GLU A 208 -17.52 3.64 28.14
C GLU A 208 -17.13 3.61 26.66
N ARG A 209 -17.68 2.62 25.95
CA ARG A 209 -17.54 2.47 24.50
C ARG A 209 -18.03 3.75 23.85
N VAL A 210 -17.09 4.58 23.38
CA VAL A 210 -17.36 5.56 22.33
C VAL A 210 -17.75 4.76 21.10
N LYS A 211 -19.06 4.64 20.93
CA LYS A 211 -19.71 4.08 19.76
C LYS A 211 -19.36 5.03 18.61
N GLN A 212 -18.39 4.65 17.79
CA GLN A 212 -18.21 5.27 16.48
C GLN A 212 -19.57 5.26 15.79
N ALA A 213 -20.08 6.44 15.44
CA ALA A 213 -21.23 6.57 14.58
C ALA A 213 -20.86 5.93 13.24
N GLU A 214 -21.34 4.71 13.05
CA GLU A 214 -21.41 4.04 11.77
C GLU A 214 -22.05 5.04 10.79
N PRO A 215 -21.45 5.28 9.60
CA PRO A 215 -22.07 6.18 8.63
C PRO A 215 -23.46 5.65 8.35
N GLU A 216 -24.47 6.46 8.64
CA GLU A 216 -25.87 6.13 8.42
C GLU A 216 -26.04 5.86 6.92
N HIS A 217 -26.03 4.58 6.56
CA HIS A 217 -26.33 4.15 5.21
C HIS A 217 -27.79 4.56 5.02
N LYS A 218 -28.03 5.61 4.24
CA LYS A 218 -29.38 6.02 3.82
C LYS A 218 -30.06 4.77 3.27
N ARG A 219 -30.90 4.14 4.09
CA ARG A 219 -31.64 2.94 3.69
C ARG A 219 -32.53 3.38 2.56
N VAL A 220 -32.22 2.90 1.36
CA VAL A 220 -33.13 3.01 0.23
C VAL A 220 -34.45 2.41 0.71
N PRO A 221 -35.57 3.14 0.66
CA PRO A 221 -36.85 2.58 1.04
C PRO A 221 -37.08 1.29 0.26
N ALA A 222 -37.70 0.31 0.90
CA ALA A 222 -38.05 -0.93 0.22
C ALA A 222 -38.81 -0.57 -1.06
N PRO A 223 -38.48 -1.20 -2.21
CA PRO A 223 -39.21 -0.95 -3.44
C PRO A 223 -40.71 -1.19 -3.17
N PRO A 224 -41.60 -0.39 -3.79
CA PRO A 224 -43.03 -0.57 -3.61
C PRO A 224 -43.40 -2.03 -3.91
N ALA A 225 -44.17 -2.64 -3.01
CA ALA A 225 -44.56 -4.06 -3.11
C ALA A 225 -45.38 -4.33 -4.38
N GLU A 226 -46.03 -3.30 -4.91
CA GLU A 226 -46.86 -3.37 -6.10
C GLU A 226 -46.07 -2.90 -7.31
N VAL A 227 -45.49 -3.84 -8.04
CA VAL A 227 -44.94 -3.58 -9.38
C VAL A 227 -46.13 -3.33 -10.30
N VAL A 228 -46.20 -2.17 -10.95
CA VAL A 228 -47.23 -1.89 -11.96
C VAL A 228 -47.00 -2.82 -13.15
N ILE A 229 -47.73 -3.92 -13.15
CA ILE A 229 -47.78 -4.88 -14.27
C ILE A 229 -48.85 -4.39 -15.24
N SER A 230 -48.52 -4.36 -16.53
CA SER A 230 -49.49 -4.10 -17.58
C SER A 230 -50.56 -5.21 -17.57
N ARG A 231 -51.82 -4.85 -17.30
CA ARG A 231 -52.96 -5.79 -17.32
C ARG A 231 -53.41 -6.15 -18.74
N THR A 232 -52.92 -5.42 -19.74
CA THR A 232 -53.26 -5.62 -21.15
C THR A 232 -52.43 -6.75 -21.74
N GLN A 233 -53.08 -7.75 -22.36
CA GLN A 233 -52.37 -8.78 -23.13
C GLN A 233 -51.63 -8.14 -24.32
N PRO A 234 -50.39 -8.56 -24.60
CA PRO A 234 -49.66 -8.12 -25.77
C PRO A 234 -50.36 -8.62 -27.04
N ASP A 235 -50.52 -7.73 -28.02
CA ASP A 235 -51.05 -8.09 -29.34
C ASP A 235 -50.12 -9.11 -30.02
N PRO A 236 -50.63 -10.26 -30.49
CA PRO A 236 -49.82 -11.27 -31.20
C PRO A 236 -49.17 -10.74 -32.48
N GLN A 237 -49.72 -9.72 -33.13
CA GLN A 237 -49.10 -9.08 -34.30
C GLN A 237 -47.95 -8.14 -33.92
N ARG A 238 -47.88 -7.70 -32.67
CA ARG A 238 -46.85 -6.75 -32.21
C ARG A 238 -46.47 -7.00 -30.75
N PRO A 239 -45.84 -8.14 -30.44
CA PRO A 239 -45.60 -8.60 -29.07
C PRO A 239 -44.65 -7.69 -28.28
N TRP A 240 -43.89 -6.85 -28.98
CA TRP A 240 -42.93 -5.89 -28.41
C TRP A 240 -43.54 -4.51 -28.12
N THR A 241 -44.85 -4.34 -28.30
CA THR A 241 -45.51 -3.04 -28.08
C THR A 241 -45.58 -2.73 -26.59
N ASN A 242 -45.24 -1.50 -26.21
CA ASN A 242 -45.33 -1.05 -24.82
C ASN A 242 -46.81 -0.89 -24.41
N THR A 243 -47.32 -1.84 -23.62
CA THR A 243 -48.69 -1.84 -23.10
C THR A 243 -48.88 -0.95 -21.87
N ARG A 244 -47.83 -0.29 -21.38
CA ARG A 244 -47.85 0.55 -20.16
C ARG A 244 -48.27 2.00 -20.40
N GLY A 245 -48.82 2.34 -21.57
CA GLY A 245 -49.37 3.67 -21.87
C GLY A 245 -48.37 4.82 -21.97
N LEU A 246 -47.07 4.54 -21.81
CA LEU A 246 -46.01 5.51 -22.02
C LEU A 246 -45.60 5.46 -23.50
N ASN A 247 -46.22 6.34 -24.30
CA ASN A 247 -45.83 6.57 -25.69
C ASN A 247 -44.46 7.26 -25.73
N VAL A 248 -43.39 6.48 -25.62
CA VAL A 248 -42.03 6.99 -25.75
C VAL A 248 -41.80 7.35 -27.22
N THR A 249 -41.78 8.65 -27.52
CA THR A 249 -41.47 9.16 -28.85
C THR A 249 -39.96 9.36 -28.95
N TYR A 250 -39.32 8.76 -29.96
CA TYR A 250 -37.91 8.97 -30.20
C TYR A 250 -37.65 10.44 -30.57
N VAL A 251 -36.81 11.12 -29.80
CA VAL A 251 -36.32 12.46 -30.12
C VAL A 251 -34.89 12.30 -30.65
N PRO A 252 -34.62 12.57 -31.93
CA PRO A 252 -33.27 12.50 -32.47
C PRO A 252 -32.37 13.54 -31.80
N PRO A 253 -31.08 13.24 -31.59
CA PRO A 253 -30.13 14.21 -31.05
C PRO A 253 -30.03 15.41 -31.99
N SER A 254 -30.09 16.62 -31.43
CA SER A 254 -29.82 17.86 -32.14
C SER A 254 -28.40 17.80 -32.70
N ARG A 255 -28.25 17.96 -34.02
CA ARG A 255 -26.93 18.09 -34.66
C ARG A 255 -26.25 19.34 -34.08
N ILE A 256 -25.10 19.14 -33.44
CA ILE A 256 -24.14 20.20 -33.08
C ILE A 256 -23.09 20.22 -34.19
#